data_AF-X6EBV2-F1
#
_entry.id   AF-X6EBV2-F1
#
_cell.length_a   1.000
_cell.length_b   1.000
_cell.length_c   1.000
_cell.angle_alpha   90.00
_cell.angle_beta   90.00
_cell.angle_gamma   90.00
#
_symmetry.space_group_name_H-M   'P 1'
#
loop_
_entity.id
_entity.type
_entity.pdbx_description
1 polymer ?
#
loop_
_entity_poly.entity_id
_entity_poly.type
_entity_poly.pdbx_seq_one_letter_code
_entity_poly.pdbx_strand_id
1 'polypeptide(L)'
;MNAALDARGIPPATVAKMKPWMLSAMMALPACELARQSSGAPVLDVKLAESAKAAGKPVEGLETAESQLRAMASLPLAFHMKGLVDTLKLGDKVNDINETMIVLYQRGDTGMFWPLFRAAMPEEQDDPAGYAAFEETMITSRNKVMVDHSEPILAKGNAFMAVGALHLPGPEGLVEDFRKAGYTVTAVN
;
A
#
# COMPACT_ATOMS: atom_id res chain seq x y z
N MET A 1 -20.76 -1.19 13.44
CA MET A 1 -20.12 0.07 13.01
C MET A 1 -19.82 0.98 14.20
N ASN A 2 -20.81 1.49 14.95
CA ASN A 2 -20.56 2.40 16.09
C ASN A 2 -19.58 1.84 17.14
N ALA A 3 -19.74 0.59 17.59
CA ALA A 3 -18.82 -0.02 18.55
C ALA A 3 -17.35 -0.10 18.05
N ALA A 4 -17.13 -0.32 16.75
CA ALA A 4 -15.79 -0.36 16.16
C ALA A 4 -15.18 1.04 15.99
N LEU A 5 -16.02 2.06 15.78
CA LEU A 5 -15.62 3.47 15.73
C LEU A 5 -15.27 3.98 17.14
N ASP A 6 -16.08 3.62 18.14
CA ASP A 6 -15.87 3.98 19.54
C ASP A 6 -14.58 3.38 20.09
N ALA A 7 -14.30 2.10 19.79
CA ALA A 7 -13.05 1.42 20.16
C ALA A 7 -11.79 2.10 19.58
N ARG A 8 -11.95 2.88 18.50
CA ARG A 8 -10.88 3.64 17.84
C ARG A 8 -10.92 5.14 18.16
N GLY A 9 -11.82 5.56 19.05
CA GLY A 9 -11.97 6.96 19.45
C GLY A 9 -12.46 7.88 18.32
N ILE A 10 -13.17 7.34 17.31
CA ILE A 10 -13.68 8.11 16.18
C ILE A 10 -15.13 8.51 16.47
N PRO A 11 -15.43 9.82 16.73
CA PRO A 11 -16.79 10.25 16.97
C PRO A 11 -17.65 10.04 15.73
N PRO A 12 -18.88 9.48 15.84
CA PRO A 12 -19.77 9.28 14.69
C PRO A 12 -20.00 10.56 13.84
N ALA A 13 -19.99 11.73 14.47
CA ALA A 13 -20.10 13.02 13.78
C ALA A 13 -18.92 13.36 12.84
N THR A 14 -17.74 12.79 13.08
CA THR A 14 -16.56 12.97 12.20
C THR A 14 -16.58 12.04 11.00
N VAL A 15 -17.24 10.89 11.11
CA VAL A 15 -17.39 9.90 10.02
C VAL A 15 -18.09 10.51 8.81
N ALA A 16 -19.11 11.34 9.02
CA ALA A 16 -19.86 12.01 7.95
C ALA A 16 -19.00 12.95 7.09
N LYS A 17 -17.82 13.35 7.56
CA LYS A 17 -16.89 14.24 6.83
C LYS A 17 -15.74 13.48 6.16
N MET A 18 -15.61 12.18 6.39
CA MET A 18 -14.53 11.35 5.87
C MET A 18 -14.94 10.64 4.58
N LYS A 19 -13.99 10.46 3.66
CA LYS A 19 -14.20 9.59 2.50
C LYS A 19 -14.23 8.13 2.97
N PRO A 20 -15.05 7.25 2.38
CA PRO A 20 -15.19 5.88 2.87
C PRO A 20 -13.86 5.10 2.89
N TRP A 21 -12.98 5.30 1.91
CA TRP A 21 -11.66 4.66 1.89
C TRP A 21 -10.75 5.05 3.05
N MET A 22 -10.89 6.27 3.60
CA MET A 22 -10.15 6.69 4.79
C MET A 22 -10.60 5.89 6.01
N LEU A 23 -11.91 5.68 6.12
CA LEU A 23 -12.49 4.84 7.17
C LEU A 23 -12.02 3.40 7.00
N SER A 24 -12.02 2.85 5.79
CA SER A 24 -11.49 1.51 5.51
C SER A 24 -10.04 1.39 5.95
N ALA A 25 -9.18 2.34 5.59
CA ALA A 25 -7.77 2.33 6.00
C ALA A 25 -7.60 2.36 7.53
N MET A 26 -8.38 3.19 8.23
CA MET A 26 -8.39 3.22 9.69
C MET A 26 -8.90 1.90 10.30
N MET A 27 -9.89 1.27 9.66
CA MET A 27 -10.44 0.00 10.13
C MET A 27 -9.53 -1.20 9.82
N ALA A 28 -8.69 -1.08 8.81
CA ALA A 28 -7.71 -2.10 8.40
C ALA A 28 -6.45 -2.11 9.29
N LEU A 29 -6.20 -1.03 10.04
CA LEU A 29 -5.07 -0.94 10.95
C LEU A 29 -5.30 -1.79 12.21
N PRO A 30 -4.40 -2.74 12.53
CA PRO A 30 -4.39 -3.45 13.80
C PRO A 30 -4.18 -2.52 14.99
N ALA A 31 -4.71 -2.90 16.16
CA ALA A 31 -4.56 -2.10 17.38
C ALA A 31 -3.10 -1.94 17.81
N CYS A 32 -2.26 -2.95 17.61
CA CYS A 32 -0.83 -2.89 17.89
C CYS A 32 -0.11 -1.85 17.01
N GLU A 33 -0.45 -1.79 15.72
CA GLU A 33 0.12 -0.80 14.80
C GLU A 33 -0.34 0.61 15.14
N LEU A 34 -1.61 0.79 15.49
CA LEU A 34 -2.12 2.08 15.96
C LEU A 34 -1.38 2.56 17.22
N ALA A 35 -1.15 1.66 18.18
CA ALA A 35 -0.38 1.97 19.39
C ALA A 35 1.08 2.34 19.07
N ARG A 36 1.72 1.61 18.14
CA ARG A 36 3.09 1.86 17.68
C ARG A 36 3.21 3.23 17.00
N GLN A 37 2.27 3.60 16.13
CA GLN A 37 2.25 4.93 15.51
C GLN A 37 1.99 6.03 16.55
N SER A 38 1.07 5.80 17.48
CA SER A 38 0.76 6.75 18.56
C SER A 38 1.93 6.98 19.53
N SER A 39 2.86 6.03 19.66
CA SER A 39 4.10 6.20 20.42
C SER A 39 5.17 6.97 19.66
N GLY A 40 4.88 7.50 18.47
CA GLY A 40 5.80 8.27 17.65
C GLY A 40 6.83 7.43 16.87
N ALA A 41 6.66 6.11 16.79
CA ALA A 41 7.58 5.29 16.02
C ALA A 41 7.32 5.48 14.51
N PRO A 42 8.34 5.85 13.70
CA PRO A 42 8.16 6.10 12.28
C PRO A 42 7.80 4.80 11.54
N VAL A 43 7.10 4.94 10.41
CA VAL A 43 6.95 3.85 9.44
C VAL A 43 8.28 3.61 8.71
N LEU A 44 8.44 2.45 8.08
CA LEU A 44 9.70 2.03 7.45
C LEU A 44 10.23 3.07 6.45
N ASP A 45 9.37 3.58 5.57
CA ASP A 45 9.77 4.53 4.52
C ASP A 45 10.29 5.85 5.11
N VAL A 46 9.65 6.34 6.18
CA VAL A 46 10.11 7.54 6.91
C VAL A 46 11.47 7.28 7.53
N LYS A 47 11.65 6.13 8.19
CA LYS A 47 12.94 5.75 8.79
C LYS A 47 14.05 5.65 7.74
N LEU A 48 13.77 5.10 6.56
CA LEU A 48 14.71 5.02 5.44
C LEU A 48 15.11 6.40 4.94
N ALA A 49 14.13 7.29 4.72
CA ALA A 49 14.36 8.66 4.27
C ALA A 49 15.15 9.48 5.31
N GLU A 50 14.84 9.35 6.59
CA GLU A 50 15.57 9.99 7.69
C GLU A 50 17.01 9.49 7.78
N SER A 51 17.22 8.17 7.64
CA SER A 51 18.56 7.57 7.64
C SER A 51 19.40 8.06 6.46
N ALA A 52 18.80 8.18 5.27
CA ALA A 52 19.47 8.73 4.09
C ALA A 52 19.88 10.20 4.30
N LYS A 53 18.97 11.03 4.82
CA LYS A 53 19.26 12.44 5.15
C LYS A 53 20.36 12.59 6.19
N ALA A 54 20.32 11.78 7.25
CA ALA A 54 21.35 11.77 8.30
C ALA A 54 22.73 11.37 7.75
N ALA A 55 22.76 10.51 6.72
CA ALA A 55 23.97 10.13 6.01
C ALA A 55 24.41 11.12 4.91
N GLY A 56 23.74 12.27 4.78
CA GLY A 56 24.05 13.29 3.77
C GLY A 56 23.69 12.87 2.33
N LYS A 57 22.85 11.85 2.17
CA LYS A 57 22.41 11.38 0.84
C LYS A 57 21.22 12.20 0.35
N PRO A 58 21.16 12.55 -0.95
CA PRO A 58 19.96 13.15 -1.52
C PRO A 58 18.77 12.19 -1.41
N VAL A 59 17.59 12.74 -1.17
CA VAL A 59 16.33 12.00 -1.14
C VAL A 59 15.41 12.60 -2.18
N GLU A 60 15.03 11.78 -3.17
CA GLU A 60 14.12 12.13 -4.24
C GLU A 60 12.86 11.25 -4.14
N GLY A 61 11.69 11.82 -4.45
CA GLY A 61 10.43 11.09 -4.46
C GLY A 61 10.10 10.59 -5.86
N LEU A 62 9.71 9.32 -5.99
CA LEU A 62 9.19 8.77 -7.25
C LEU A 62 7.77 9.26 -7.56
N GLU A 63 7.06 9.73 -6.54
CA GLU A 63 5.69 10.22 -6.62
C GLU A 63 5.47 11.34 -5.59
N THR A 64 4.32 12.02 -5.68
CA THR A 64 3.87 12.98 -4.67
C THR A 64 2.72 12.41 -3.85
N ALA A 65 2.60 12.80 -2.58
CA ALA A 65 1.47 12.42 -1.74
C ALA A 65 0.12 12.84 -2.37
N GLU A 66 0.07 14.00 -3.03
CA GLU A 66 -1.12 14.47 -3.73
C GLU A 66 -1.52 13.51 -4.88
N SER A 67 -0.54 13.04 -5.67
CA SER A 67 -0.82 12.10 -6.78
C SER A 67 -1.41 10.78 -6.29
N GLN A 68 -0.89 10.23 -5.19
CA GLN A 68 -1.42 8.99 -4.58
C GLN A 68 -2.83 9.18 -4.03
N LEU A 69 -3.08 10.30 -3.34
CA LEU A 69 -4.41 10.64 -2.82
C LEU A 69 -5.43 10.85 -3.95
N ARG A 70 -5.01 11.48 -5.05
CA ARG A 70 -5.85 11.69 -6.23
C ARG A 70 -6.18 10.37 -6.92
N ALA A 71 -5.21 9.45 -7.04
CA ALA A 71 -5.44 8.12 -7.58
C ALA A 71 -6.49 7.36 -6.77
N MET A 72 -6.34 7.29 -5.44
CA MET A 72 -7.35 6.67 -4.57
C MET A 72 -8.70 7.37 -4.71
N ALA A 73 -8.74 8.71 -4.70
CA ALA A 73 -9.98 9.46 -4.81
C ALA A 73 -10.70 9.32 -6.16
N SER A 74 -9.99 8.93 -7.23
CA SER A 74 -10.58 8.70 -8.55
C SER A 74 -11.35 7.38 -8.67
N LEU A 75 -11.16 6.45 -7.74
CA LEU A 75 -11.91 5.19 -7.74
C LEU A 75 -13.41 5.46 -7.45
N PRO A 76 -14.33 4.66 -8.04
CA PRO A 76 -15.76 4.86 -7.86
C PRO A 76 -16.18 4.84 -6.40
N LEU A 77 -17.15 5.70 -6.02
CA LEU A 77 -17.68 5.72 -4.66
C LEU A 77 -18.24 4.35 -4.23
N ALA A 78 -18.88 3.63 -5.16
CA ALA A 78 -19.39 2.29 -4.92
C ALA A 78 -18.27 1.31 -4.49
N PHE A 79 -17.10 1.39 -5.14
CA PHE A 79 -15.91 0.61 -4.76
C PHE A 79 -15.47 0.94 -3.32
N HIS A 80 -15.35 2.24 -2.99
CA HIS A 80 -14.98 2.65 -1.63
C HIS A 80 -15.99 2.20 -0.56
N MET A 81 -17.29 2.25 -0.87
CA MET A 81 -18.34 1.77 0.03
C MET A 81 -18.27 0.27 0.24
N LYS A 82 -18.07 -0.50 -0.84
CA LYS A 82 -17.88 -1.95 -0.77
C LYS A 82 -16.66 -2.30 0.09
N GLY A 83 -15.50 -1.70 -0.21
CA GLY A 83 -14.27 -1.93 0.56
C GLY A 83 -14.40 -1.59 2.03
N LEU A 84 -15.17 -0.56 2.40
CA LEU A 84 -15.48 -0.26 3.81
C LEU A 84 -16.30 -1.37 4.46
N VAL A 85 -17.36 -1.86 3.80
CA VAL A 85 -18.18 -2.95 4.30
C VAL A 85 -17.36 -4.22 4.46
N ASP A 86 -16.52 -4.56 3.47
CA ASP A 86 -15.68 -5.75 3.48
C ASP A 86 -14.63 -5.69 4.59
N THR A 87 -13.98 -4.53 4.75
CA THR A 87 -13.05 -4.30 5.87
C THR A 87 -13.73 -4.48 7.23
N LEU A 88 -14.97 -3.99 7.38
CA LEU A 88 -15.74 -4.16 8.62
C LEU A 88 -16.13 -5.63 8.86
N LYS A 89 -16.41 -6.40 7.81
CA LYS A 89 -16.73 -7.83 7.90
C LYS A 89 -15.53 -8.68 8.31
N LEU A 90 -14.31 -8.26 8.01
CA LEU A 90 -13.09 -8.97 8.44
C LEU A 90 -13.00 -9.07 9.97
N GLY A 91 -13.45 -8.05 10.71
CA GLY A 91 -13.34 -8.02 12.16
C GLY A 91 -11.91 -8.30 12.64
N ASP A 92 -11.73 -9.26 13.54
CA ASP A 92 -10.42 -9.61 14.10
C ASP A 92 -9.45 -10.24 13.09
N LYS A 93 -9.96 -10.76 11.95
CA LYS A 93 -9.10 -11.33 10.89
C LYS A 93 -8.15 -10.31 10.29
N VAL A 94 -8.43 -9.00 10.45
CA VAL A 94 -7.50 -7.94 10.04
C VAL A 94 -6.13 -8.11 10.71
N ASN A 95 -6.08 -8.61 11.94
CA ASN A 95 -4.82 -8.85 12.65
C ASN A 95 -4.04 -9.99 11.99
N ASP A 96 -4.71 -11.10 11.68
CA ASP A 96 -4.11 -12.27 11.03
C ASP A 96 -3.58 -11.92 9.63
N ILE A 97 -4.34 -11.13 8.86
CA ILE A 97 -3.93 -10.68 7.53
C ILE A 97 -2.68 -9.80 7.63
N ASN A 98 -2.66 -8.83 8.54
CA ASN A 98 -1.51 -7.95 8.72
C ASN A 98 -0.26 -8.72 9.17
N GLU A 99 -0.38 -9.62 10.16
CA GLU A 99 0.74 -10.44 10.62
C GLU A 99 1.25 -11.36 9.51
N THR A 100 0.33 -11.98 8.75
CA THR A 100 0.71 -12.81 7.59
C THR A 100 1.46 -11.99 6.55
N MET A 101 1.04 -10.76 6.26
CA MET A 101 1.76 -9.86 5.35
C MET A 101 3.17 -9.53 5.85
N ILE A 102 3.34 -9.28 7.16
CA ILE A 102 4.65 -9.02 7.76
C ILE A 102 5.57 -10.23 7.60
N VAL A 103 5.08 -11.44 7.91
CA VAL A 103 5.84 -12.69 7.76
C VAL A 103 6.26 -12.94 6.31
N LEU A 104 5.33 -12.76 5.37
CA LEU A 104 5.60 -12.90 3.94
C LEU A 104 6.63 -11.86 3.46
N TYR A 105 6.51 -10.60 3.90
CA TYR A 105 7.49 -9.55 3.59
C TYR A 105 8.90 -9.91 4.10
N GLN A 106 9.01 -10.35 5.36
CA GLN A 106 10.29 -10.71 5.96
C GLN A 106 10.95 -11.93 5.29
N ARG A 107 10.15 -12.81 4.67
CA ARG A 107 10.64 -13.97 3.89
C ARG A 107 10.97 -13.63 2.44
N GLY A 108 10.60 -12.44 1.96
CA GLY A 108 10.71 -12.06 0.56
C GLY A 108 9.59 -12.60 -0.34
N ASP A 109 8.54 -13.19 0.24
CA ASP A 109 7.41 -13.82 -0.46
C ASP A 109 6.30 -12.81 -0.80
N THR A 110 6.66 -11.58 -1.19
CA THR A 110 5.70 -10.48 -1.42
C THR A 110 4.72 -10.75 -2.56
N GLY A 111 5.06 -11.65 -3.48
CA GLY A 111 4.14 -12.16 -4.51
C GLY A 111 2.90 -12.86 -3.97
N MET A 112 2.89 -13.25 -2.69
CA MET A 112 1.76 -13.90 -2.04
C MET A 112 0.70 -12.92 -1.50
N PHE A 113 0.93 -11.61 -1.55
CA PHE A 113 -0.04 -10.63 -1.05
C PHE A 113 -1.36 -10.66 -1.81
N TRP A 114 -1.32 -10.72 -3.14
CA TRP A 114 -2.54 -10.80 -3.95
C TRP A 114 -3.34 -12.10 -3.72
N PRO A 115 -2.71 -13.30 -3.71
CA PRO A 115 -3.37 -14.52 -3.24
C PRO A 115 -3.96 -14.42 -1.84
N LEU A 116 -3.25 -13.81 -0.88
CA LEU A 116 -3.73 -13.63 0.48
C LEU A 116 -5.01 -12.79 0.52
N PHE A 117 -5.05 -11.65 -0.19
CA PHE A 117 -6.23 -10.80 -0.25
C PHE A 117 -7.44 -11.53 -0.83
N ARG A 118 -7.28 -12.24 -1.95
CA ARG A 118 -8.36 -13.05 -2.54
C ARG A 118 -8.87 -14.16 -1.62
N ALA A 119 -8.00 -14.75 -0.81
CA ALA A 119 -8.38 -15.77 0.17
C ALA A 119 -9.08 -15.18 1.40
N ALA A 120 -8.65 -13.99 1.83
CA ALA A 120 -9.21 -13.28 2.98
C ALA A 120 -10.57 -12.64 2.68
N MET A 121 -10.81 -12.25 1.43
CA MET A 121 -12.01 -11.55 0.97
C MET A 121 -12.66 -12.30 -0.20
N PRO A 122 -13.22 -13.51 0.00
CA PRO A 122 -13.76 -14.31 -1.09
C PRO A 122 -14.96 -13.65 -1.80
N GLU A 123 -15.72 -12.79 -1.11
CA GLU A 123 -16.80 -11.99 -1.71
C GLU A 123 -16.29 -10.93 -2.71
N GLU A 124 -14.98 -10.64 -2.76
CA GLU A 124 -14.39 -9.83 -3.84
C GLU A 124 -14.31 -10.58 -5.16
N GLN A 125 -14.42 -11.91 -5.16
CA GLN A 125 -14.54 -12.69 -6.39
C GLN A 125 -15.86 -12.40 -7.13
N ASP A 126 -16.85 -11.83 -6.45
CA ASP A 126 -18.12 -11.39 -7.03
C ASP A 126 -18.03 -9.99 -7.68
N ASP A 127 -16.93 -9.25 -7.47
CA ASP A 127 -16.63 -7.96 -8.12
C ASP A 127 -15.18 -7.92 -8.67
N PRO A 128 -14.86 -8.77 -9.66
CA PRO A 128 -13.53 -8.82 -10.24
C PRO A 128 -13.15 -7.51 -10.95
N ALA A 129 -14.14 -6.75 -11.43
CA ALA A 129 -13.92 -5.48 -12.10
C ALA A 129 -13.46 -4.38 -11.13
N GLY A 130 -14.06 -4.28 -9.94
CA GLY A 130 -13.62 -3.34 -8.91
C GLY A 130 -12.20 -3.61 -8.44
N TYR A 131 -11.85 -4.89 -8.23
CA TYR A 131 -10.50 -5.28 -7.82
C TYR A 131 -9.45 -5.00 -8.89
N ALA A 132 -9.74 -5.34 -10.15
CA ALA A 132 -8.86 -5.03 -11.27
C ALA A 132 -8.68 -3.51 -11.45
N ALA A 133 -9.74 -2.71 -11.28
CA ALA A 133 -9.64 -1.25 -11.33
C ALA A 133 -8.77 -0.68 -10.19
N PHE A 134 -8.84 -1.28 -9.00
CA PHE A 134 -7.97 -0.92 -7.88
C PHE A 134 -6.51 -1.27 -8.16
N GLU A 135 -6.22 -2.50 -8.60
CA GLU A 135 -4.86 -2.93 -8.98
C GLU A 135 -4.30 -2.02 -10.09
N GLU A 136 -5.09 -1.76 -11.13
CA GLU A 136 -4.69 -0.86 -12.22
C GLU A 136 -4.35 0.54 -11.70
N THR A 137 -5.26 1.15 -10.93
CA THR A 137 -5.13 2.55 -10.50
C THR A 137 -4.04 2.72 -9.44
N MET A 138 -3.99 1.82 -8.46
CA MET A 138 -3.15 1.97 -7.27
C MET A 138 -1.78 1.31 -7.41
N ILE A 139 -1.59 0.37 -8.34
CA ILE A 139 -0.33 -0.33 -8.55
C ILE A 139 0.18 -0.11 -9.96
N THR A 140 -0.50 -0.63 -10.98
CA THR A 140 0.02 -0.69 -12.35
C THR A 140 0.28 0.69 -12.97
N SER A 141 -0.68 1.60 -12.89
CA SER A 141 -0.52 2.97 -13.39
C SER A 141 0.54 3.75 -12.63
N ARG A 142 0.71 3.48 -11.34
CA ARG A 142 1.72 4.11 -10.48
C ARG A 142 3.12 3.56 -10.73
N ASN A 143 3.24 2.26 -11.02
CA ASN A 143 4.51 1.63 -11.42
C ASN A 143 5.10 2.32 -12.66
N LYS A 144 4.26 2.62 -13.67
CA LYS A 144 4.68 3.34 -14.87
C LYS A 144 5.30 4.70 -14.53
N VAL A 145 4.65 5.49 -13.68
CA VAL A 145 5.16 6.78 -13.20
C VAL A 145 6.47 6.62 -12.42
N MET A 146 6.56 5.61 -11.55
CA MET A 146 7.78 5.34 -10.77
C MET A 146 8.96 4.98 -11.67
N VAL A 147 8.74 4.16 -12.71
CA VAL A 147 9.77 3.82 -13.70
C VAL A 147 10.24 5.09 -14.40
N ASP A 148 9.32 5.86 -15.01
CA ASP A 148 9.63 7.08 -15.75
C ASP A 148 10.45 8.09 -14.90
N HIS A 149 10.03 8.32 -13.65
CA HIS A 149 10.73 9.24 -12.75
C HIS A 149 12.06 8.70 -12.25
N SER A 150 12.23 7.38 -12.22
CA SER A 150 13.46 6.76 -11.76
C SER A 150 14.56 6.72 -12.82
N GLU A 151 14.22 6.69 -14.12
CA GLU A 151 15.18 6.61 -15.22
C GLU A 151 16.34 7.61 -15.10
N PRO A 152 16.12 8.93 -14.94
CA PRO A 152 17.21 9.89 -14.83
C PRO A 152 18.04 9.74 -13.53
N ILE A 153 17.47 9.12 -12.49
CA ILE A 153 18.16 8.84 -11.23
C ILE A 153 19.06 7.61 -11.41
N LEU A 154 18.50 6.54 -11.97
CA LEU A 154 19.20 5.27 -12.22
C LEU A 154 20.33 5.46 -13.24
N ALA A 155 20.17 6.33 -14.23
CA ALA A 155 21.21 6.66 -15.21
C ALA A 155 22.49 7.26 -14.58
N LYS A 156 22.37 7.90 -13.40
CA LYS A 156 23.53 8.41 -12.64
C LYS A 156 24.28 7.29 -11.87
N GLY A 157 23.64 6.14 -11.69
CA GLY A 157 24.14 5.01 -10.90
C GLY A 157 24.09 5.24 -9.38
N ASN A 158 24.46 4.21 -8.62
CA ASN A 158 24.56 4.23 -7.14
C ASN A 158 23.28 4.70 -6.41
N ALA A 159 22.11 4.40 -6.97
CA ALA A 159 20.82 4.71 -6.37
C ALA A 159 20.34 3.57 -5.46
N PHE A 160 19.69 3.93 -4.36
CA PHE A 160 18.87 3.02 -3.57
C PHE A 160 17.42 3.46 -3.72
N MET A 161 16.56 2.56 -4.19
CA MET A 161 15.15 2.81 -4.39
C MET A 161 14.33 1.99 -3.41
N ALA A 162 13.47 2.64 -2.64
CA ALA A 162 12.51 2.00 -1.75
C ALA A 162 11.10 2.20 -2.30
N VAL A 163 10.35 1.10 -2.42
CA VAL A 163 8.97 1.06 -2.92
C VAL A 163 8.14 0.09 -2.07
N GLY A 164 6.83 0.28 -2.06
CA GLY A 164 5.92 -0.64 -1.41
C GLY A 164 5.97 -2.03 -2.04
N ALA A 165 5.87 -3.08 -1.22
CA ALA A 165 6.02 -4.47 -1.67
C ALA A 165 5.05 -4.89 -2.79
N LEU A 166 3.81 -4.36 -2.80
CA LEU A 166 2.82 -4.64 -3.83
C LEU A 166 3.21 -4.13 -5.22
N HIS A 167 4.16 -3.20 -5.31
CA HIS A 167 4.64 -2.69 -6.60
C HIS A 167 5.62 -3.65 -7.30
N LEU A 168 6.16 -4.65 -6.60
CA LEU A 168 7.19 -5.53 -7.14
C LEU A 168 6.68 -6.74 -7.93
N PRO A 169 5.67 -7.51 -7.48
CA PRO A 169 5.31 -8.78 -8.10
C PRO A 169 4.44 -8.63 -9.35
N GLY A 170 4.48 -9.65 -10.20
CA GLY A 170 3.58 -9.79 -11.36
C GLY A 170 4.14 -9.25 -12.68
N PRO A 171 3.43 -9.47 -13.79
CA PRO A 171 3.88 -9.08 -15.13
C PRO A 171 3.92 -7.56 -15.36
N GLU A 172 3.20 -6.80 -14.53
CA GLU A 172 3.19 -5.33 -14.51
C GLU A 172 3.80 -4.78 -13.20
N GLY A 173 4.56 -5.63 -12.49
CA GLY A 173 5.37 -5.22 -11.35
C GLY A 173 6.66 -4.53 -11.81
N LEU A 174 7.21 -3.67 -10.94
CA LEU A 174 8.44 -2.91 -11.21
C LEU A 174 9.62 -3.79 -11.62
N VAL A 175 9.71 -5.02 -11.12
CA VAL A 175 10.77 -5.95 -11.51
C VAL A 175 10.72 -6.23 -13.02
N GLU A 176 9.53 -6.48 -13.56
CA GLU A 176 9.36 -6.73 -14.99
C GLU A 176 9.45 -5.45 -15.81
N ASP A 177 8.93 -4.34 -15.29
CA ASP A 177 9.00 -3.06 -15.99
C ASP A 177 10.45 -2.57 -16.15
N PHE A 178 11.30 -2.75 -15.13
CA PHE A 178 12.73 -2.48 -15.26
C PHE A 178 13.44 -3.45 -16.23
N ARG A 179 13.05 -4.72 -16.28
CA ARG A 179 13.58 -5.66 -17.29
C ARG A 179 13.22 -5.21 -18.70
N LYS A 180 11.97 -4.79 -18.93
CA LYS A 180 11.50 -4.26 -20.22
C LYS A 180 12.22 -2.97 -20.61
N ALA A 181 12.57 -2.14 -19.63
CA ALA A 181 13.40 -0.94 -19.81
C ALA A 181 14.90 -1.24 -20.04
N GLY A 182 15.30 -2.52 -20.11
CA GLY A 182 16.67 -2.93 -20.46
C GLY A 182 17.62 -3.10 -19.27
N TYR A 183 17.12 -2.99 -18.03
CA TYR A 183 17.94 -3.24 -16.85
C TYR A 183 18.11 -4.73 -16.58
N THR A 184 19.28 -5.13 -16.09
CA THR A 184 19.49 -6.45 -15.49
C THR A 184 19.02 -6.40 -14.03
N VAL A 185 17.94 -7.12 -13.73
CA VAL A 185 17.36 -7.18 -12.38
C VAL A 185 17.70 -8.51 -11.73
N THR A 186 18.47 -8.46 -10.65
CA THR A 186 18.90 -9.63 -9.86
C THR A 186 18.42 -9.50 -8.42
N ALA A 187 17.96 -10.61 -7.84
CA ALA A 187 17.71 -10.66 -6.41
C ALA A 187 19.05 -10.65 -5.66
N VAL A 188 19.15 -9.79 -4.64
CA VAL A 188 20.32 -9.71 -3.76
C VAL A 188 19.86 -10.15 -2.38
N ASN A 189 20.35 -11.31 -1.94
CA ASN A 189 20.06 -11.91 -0.63
C ASN A 189 21.37 -12.10 0.14
#